data_AF-A0AAD1ZI66-F1
#
_entry.id   AF-A0AAD1ZI66-F1
#
_cell.length_a   1.000
_cell.length_b   1.000
_cell.length_c   1.000
_cell.angle_alpha   90.00
_cell.angle_beta   90.00
_cell.angle_gamma   90.00
#
_symmetry.space_group_name_H-M   'P 1'
#
loop_
_entity.id
_entity.type
_entity.pdbx_description
1 polymer ?
#
loop_
_entity_poly.entity_id
_entity_poly.type
_entity_poly.pdbx_seq_one_letter_code
_entity_poly.pdbx_strand_id
1 'polypeptide(L)'
;MFSTPRLDASWYLHREKLQILSDYVNQCSVNGQTVKIGEAALITSLNLMSATLFSVEFADFNSDSSQEFKEVIWGVMECIGTPNIADYFPVLKKFDPQGILRRNTFYFEKLFAIFDGIIDERLKSRGTSVKNDLLDALLDLNQKPDPELSRDDIKHLLLDLFVAGADTTSKGNSSRGFSYEIVIFCMNP
;
A
#
# COMPACT_ATOMS: atom_id res chain seq x y z
N MET A 1 -9.65 -10.07 10.69
CA MET A 1 -8.26 -9.56 10.58
C MET A 1 -7.97 -8.49 11.63
N PHE A 2 -8.86 -7.50 11.79
CA PHE A 2 -8.73 -6.41 12.78
C PHE A 2 -9.35 -6.72 14.16
N SER A 3 -9.36 -7.99 14.58
CA SER A 3 -9.83 -8.33 15.93
C SER A 3 -8.70 -8.11 16.94
N THR A 4 -9.04 -7.76 18.18
CA THR A 4 -8.07 -7.54 19.26
C THR A 4 -7.03 -8.66 19.41
N PRO A 5 -7.39 -9.97 19.40
CA PRO A 5 -6.40 -11.04 19.48
C PRO A 5 -5.44 -11.11 18.28
N ARG A 6 -5.90 -10.73 17.08
CA ARG A 6 -5.04 -10.71 15.88
C ARG A 6 -4.15 -9.47 15.85
N LEU A 7 -4.62 -8.34 16.36
CA LEU A 7 -3.81 -7.14 16.55
C LEU A 7 -2.69 -7.39 17.57
N ASP A 8 -3.02 -8.04 18.69
CA ASP A 8 -2.03 -8.43 19.71
C ASP A 8 -1.01 -9.43 19.14
N ALA A 9 -1.44 -10.39 18.31
CA ALA A 9 -0.53 -11.29 17.60
C ALA A 9 0.38 -10.55 16.60
N SER A 10 -0.12 -9.49 15.97
CA SER A 10 0.64 -8.64 15.04
C SER A 10 1.64 -7.70 15.75
N TRP A 11 1.53 -7.53 17.08
CA TRP A 11 2.39 -6.65 17.87
C TRP A 11 3.88 -6.99 17.75
N TYR A 12 4.21 -8.28 17.55
CA TYR A 12 5.59 -8.70 17.31
C TYR A 12 6.16 -8.05 16.04
N LEU A 13 5.41 -8.05 14.94
CA LEU A 13 5.81 -7.40 13.69
C LEU A 13 5.98 -5.89 13.89
N HIS A 14 5.07 -5.27 14.64
CA HIS A 14 5.17 -3.83 14.96
C HIS A 14 6.48 -3.52 15.71
N ARG A 15 6.79 -4.31 16.74
CA ARG A 15 8.03 -4.16 17.51
C ARG A 15 9.27 -4.39 16.65
N GLU A 16 9.25 -5.40 15.80
CA GLU A 16 10.34 -5.70 14.88
C GLU A 16 10.61 -4.53 13.92
N LYS A 17 9.56 -4.00 13.27
CA LYS A 17 9.73 -2.86 12.34
C LYS A 17 10.17 -1.58 13.05
N LEU A 18 9.72 -1.33 14.29
CA LEU A 18 10.22 -0.24 15.11
C LEU A 18 11.70 -0.41 15.50
N GLN A 19 12.14 -1.64 15.75
CA GLN A 19 13.55 -1.92 16.04
C GLN A 19 14.42 -1.62 14.82
N ILE A 20 14.03 -2.07 13.63
CA ILE A 20 14.74 -1.77 12.37
C ILE A 20 14.82 -0.25 12.15
N LEU A 21 13.73 0.48 12.37
CA LEU A 21 13.74 1.95 12.29
C LEU A 21 14.71 2.58 13.31
N SER A 22 14.71 2.09 14.55
CA SER A 22 15.63 2.57 15.59
C SER A 22 17.09 2.33 15.21
N ASP A 23 17.39 1.15 14.66
CA ASP A 23 18.74 0.78 14.23
C ASP A 23 19.21 1.66 13.06
N TYR A 24 18.33 1.93 12.10
CA TYR A 24 18.57 2.87 10.99
C TYR A 24 18.87 4.29 11.50
N VAL A 25 18.05 4.83 12.41
CA VAL A 25 18.26 6.17 12.98
C VAL A 25 19.58 6.24 13.74
N ASN A 26 19.91 5.20 14.51
CA ASN A 26 21.18 5.12 15.23
C ASN A 26 22.38 5.10 14.26
N GLN A 27 22.28 4.34 13.17
CA GLN A 27 23.32 4.30 12.14
C GLN A 27 23.54 5.67 11.48
N CYS A 28 22.48 6.40 11.14
CA CYS A 28 22.58 7.76 10.64
C CYS A 28 23.25 8.69 11.67
N SER A 29 22.92 8.56 12.95
CA SER A 29 23.53 9.34 14.03
C SER A 29 25.04 9.08 14.14
N VAL A 30 25.47 7.81 14.11
CA VAL A 30 26.89 7.43 14.18
C VAL A 30 27.66 7.97 12.98
N ASN A 31 27.03 8.00 11.80
CA ASN A 31 27.66 8.46 10.55
C ASN A 31 27.53 9.98 10.34
N GLY A 32 26.88 10.73 11.24
CA GLY A 32 26.62 12.16 11.07
C GLY A 32 25.69 12.50 9.90
N GLN A 33 24.82 11.57 9.48
CA GLN A 33 23.90 11.74 8.35
C GLN A 33 22.55 12.30 8.81
N THR A 34 21.93 13.12 7.96
CA THR A 34 20.58 13.64 8.23
C THR A 34 19.53 12.55 8.00
N VAL A 35 18.64 12.37 8.98
CA VAL A 35 17.48 11.46 8.86
C VAL A 35 16.31 12.19 8.22
N LYS A 36 15.81 11.66 7.10
CA LYS A 36 14.57 12.13 6.49
C LYS A 36 13.38 11.43 7.15
N ILE A 37 12.84 12.04 8.21
CA ILE A 37 11.81 11.43 9.06
C ILE A 37 10.57 11.00 8.26
N GLY A 38 10.10 11.82 7.31
CA GLY A 38 8.93 11.49 6.49
C GLY A 38 9.13 10.25 5.61
N GLU A 39 10.32 10.13 5.01
CA GLU A 39 10.70 8.97 4.18
C GLU A 39 10.84 7.71 5.05
N ALA A 40 11.51 7.83 6.20
CA ALA A 40 11.68 6.71 7.13
C ALA A 40 10.33 6.22 7.69
N ALA A 41 9.44 7.13 8.09
CA ALA A 41 8.12 6.78 8.59
C ALA A 41 7.26 6.10 7.51
N LEU A 42 7.31 6.60 6.27
CA LEU A 42 6.62 5.98 5.14
C LEU A 42 7.15 4.56 4.90
N ILE A 43 8.47 4.37 4.81
CA ILE A 43 9.07 3.03 4.60
C ILE A 43 8.67 2.06 5.70
N THR A 44 8.77 2.46 6.97
CA THR A 44 8.36 1.62 8.11
C THR A 44 6.87 1.26 8.03
N SER A 45 6.01 2.22 7.69
CA SER A 45 4.57 1.99 7.58
C SER A 45 4.23 1.05 6.42
N LEU A 46 4.89 1.21 5.27
CA LEU A 46 4.71 0.33 4.12
C LEU A 46 5.13 -1.11 4.42
N ASN A 47 6.28 -1.29 5.06
CA ASN A 47 6.76 -2.63 5.46
C ASN A 47 5.87 -3.29 6.49
N LEU A 48 5.34 -2.51 7.43
CA LEU A 48 4.40 -3.02 8.42
C LEU A 48 3.10 -3.48 7.74
N MET A 49 2.53 -2.66 6.85
CA MET A 49 1.34 -3.03 6.10
C MET A 49 1.61 -4.26 5.23
N SER A 50 2.68 -4.27 4.46
CA SER A 50 3.00 -5.40 3.59
C SER A 50 3.23 -6.71 4.34
N ALA A 51 3.92 -6.65 5.48
CA ALA A 51 4.13 -7.81 6.34
C ALA A 51 2.80 -8.32 6.92
N THR A 52 1.88 -7.41 7.27
CA THR A 52 0.59 -7.78 7.83
C THR A 52 -0.39 -8.33 6.77
N LEU A 53 -0.39 -7.75 5.56
CA LEU A 53 -1.32 -8.13 4.48
C LEU A 53 -0.85 -9.37 3.71
N PHE A 54 0.44 -9.44 3.42
CA PHE A 54 1.03 -10.39 2.49
C PHE A 54 2.16 -11.22 3.10
N SER A 55 2.58 -10.96 4.34
CA SER A 55 3.82 -11.53 4.88
C SER A 55 5.01 -11.34 3.93
N VAL A 56 5.07 -10.18 3.26
CA VAL A 56 6.12 -9.75 2.34
C VAL A 56 6.71 -8.42 2.84
N GLU A 57 8.01 -8.23 2.67
CA GLU A 57 8.69 -6.97 2.95
C GLU A 57 9.07 -6.32 1.63
N PHE A 58 8.47 -5.16 1.32
CA PHE A 58 8.70 -4.50 0.04
C PHE A 58 9.89 -3.53 0.06
N ALA A 59 10.28 -3.03 1.22
CA ALA A 59 11.31 -2.01 1.32
C ALA A 59 12.40 -2.37 2.31
N ASP A 60 13.65 -2.30 1.83
CA ASP A 60 14.81 -2.13 2.69
C ASP A 60 15.17 -0.63 2.71
N PHE A 61 15.77 -0.16 3.79
CA PHE A 61 16.30 1.20 3.86
C PHE A 61 17.46 1.41 2.86
N ASN A 62 18.08 0.34 2.36
CA ASN A 62 19.31 0.39 1.54
C ASN A 62 19.25 -0.35 0.18
N SER A 63 18.11 -0.91 -0.25
CA SER A 63 18.06 -1.68 -1.52
C SER A 63 17.48 -0.90 -2.70
N ASP A 64 18.05 -1.08 -3.89
CA ASP A 64 17.50 -0.52 -5.13
C ASP A 64 16.15 -1.13 -5.51
N SER A 65 15.89 -2.39 -5.15
CA SER A 65 14.58 -3.03 -5.38
C SER A 65 13.45 -2.38 -4.59
N SER A 66 13.77 -1.79 -3.42
CA SER A 66 12.82 -1.03 -2.62
C SER A 66 12.45 0.30 -3.26
N GLN A 67 13.32 0.85 -4.11
CA GLN A 67 13.19 2.18 -4.66
C GLN A 67 12.03 2.26 -5.66
N GLU A 68 11.89 1.26 -6.53
CA GLU A 68 10.78 1.21 -7.49
C GLU A 68 9.42 1.10 -6.77
N PHE A 69 9.31 0.24 -5.76
CA PHE A 69 8.08 0.12 -4.98
C PHE A 69 7.74 1.43 -4.25
N LYS A 70 8.75 2.06 -3.61
CA LYS A 70 8.59 3.37 -2.95
C LYS A 70 8.12 4.43 -3.93
N GLU A 71 8.70 4.49 -5.13
CA GLU A 71 8.32 5.44 -6.18
C GLU A 71 6.87 5.23 -6.65
N VAL A 72 6.46 3.98 -6.84
CA VAL A 72 5.08 3.65 -7.23
C VAL A 72 4.10 4.10 -6.16
N ILE A 73 4.36 3.75 -4.89
CA ILE A 73 3.49 4.15 -3.78
C ILE A 73 3.47 5.67 -3.59
N TRP A 74 4.62 6.32 -3.67
CA TRP A 74 4.70 7.78 -3.57
C TRP A 74 3.88 8.44 -4.68
N GLY A 75 3.99 7.92 -5.91
CA GLY A 75 3.19 8.35 -7.04
C GLY A 75 1.68 8.21 -6.79
N VAL A 76 1.24 7.06 -6.27
CA VAL A 76 -0.17 6.82 -5.89
C VAL A 76 -0.62 7.80 -4.79
N MET A 77 0.18 8.01 -3.74
CA MET A 77 -0.17 8.92 -2.64
C MET A 77 -0.22 10.39 -3.07
N GLU A 78 0.68 10.82 -3.96
CA GLU A 78 0.66 12.17 -4.54
C GLU A 78 -0.59 12.36 -5.41
N CYS A 79 -0.91 11.37 -6.22
CA CYS A 79 -2.10 11.31 -7.06
C CYS A 79 -3.40 11.42 -6.25
N ILE A 80 -3.51 10.67 -5.15
CA ILE A 80 -4.66 10.70 -4.24
C ILE A 80 -4.68 12.00 -3.40
N GLY A 81 -3.52 12.55 -3.06
CA GLY A 81 -3.42 13.76 -2.24
C GLY A 81 -3.67 15.07 -3.00
N THR A 82 -3.63 15.05 -4.33
CA THR A 82 -3.69 16.27 -5.15
C THR A 82 -5.13 16.59 -5.56
N PRO A 83 -5.66 17.78 -5.20
CA PRO A 83 -6.97 18.21 -5.66
C PRO A 83 -7.03 18.30 -7.20
N ASN A 84 -8.04 17.67 -7.80
CA ASN A 84 -8.27 17.71 -9.23
C ASN A 84 -9.39 18.70 -9.60
N ILE A 85 -9.04 19.73 -10.36
CA ILE A 85 -9.93 20.78 -10.86
C ILE A 85 -11.08 20.17 -11.68
N ALA A 86 -10.83 19.04 -12.37
CA ALA A 86 -11.86 18.35 -13.13
C ALA A 86 -12.97 17.73 -12.25
N ASP A 87 -12.73 17.55 -10.96
CA ASP A 87 -13.75 17.09 -10.01
C ASP A 87 -14.74 18.22 -9.67
N TYR A 88 -14.26 19.47 -9.64
CA TYR A 88 -15.09 20.66 -9.45
C TYR A 88 -15.76 21.14 -10.74
N PHE A 89 -15.12 20.90 -11.89
CA PHE A 89 -15.60 21.32 -13.20
C PHE A 89 -15.64 20.13 -14.17
N PRO A 90 -16.74 19.34 -14.17
CA PRO A 90 -16.84 18.10 -14.95
C PRO A 90 -16.59 18.24 -16.46
N VAL A 91 -16.81 19.44 -17.02
CA VAL A 91 -16.53 19.76 -18.43
C VAL A 91 -15.05 19.61 -18.77
N LEU A 92 -14.15 19.77 -17.78
CA LEU A 92 -12.70 19.67 -17.95
C LEU A 92 -12.16 18.24 -17.85
N LYS A 93 -12.97 17.25 -17.45
CA LYS A 93 -12.52 15.85 -17.27
C LYS A 93 -11.84 15.27 -18.51
N LYS A 94 -12.37 15.56 -19.70
CA LYS A 94 -11.83 15.04 -20.97
C LYS A 94 -10.47 15.62 -21.36
N PHE A 95 -10.10 16.75 -20.79
CA PHE A 95 -8.87 17.47 -21.13
C PHE A 95 -7.71 17.15 -20.18
N ASP A 96 -8.00 16.53 -19.02
CA ASP A 96 -7.01 16.23 -17.96
C ASP A 96 -6.02 17.39 -17.73
N PRO A 97 -6.49 18.60 -17.38
CA PRO A 97 -5.68 19.82 -17.39
C PRO A 97 -4.48 19.77 -16.44
N GLN A 98 -4.54 18.93 -15.41
CA GLN A 98 -3.46 18.72 -14.45
C GLN A 98 -2.65 17.44 -14.71
N GLY A 99 -3.02 16.65 -15.72
CA GLY A 99 -2.38 15.36 -16.00
C GLY A 99 -2.59 14.31 -14.91
N ILE A 100 -3.52 14.53 -13.97
CA ILE A 100 -3.74 13.67 -12.80
C ILE A 100 -4.30 12.34 -13.26
N LEU A 101 -5.26 12.33 -14.19
CA LEU A 101 -5.84 11.07 -14.67
C LEU A 101 -4.75 10.19 -15.30
N ARG A 102 -3.91 10.78 -16.16
CA ARG A 102 -2.80 10.05 -16.79
C ARG A 102 -1.76 9.55 -15.79
N ARG A 103 -1.40 10.36 -14.79
CA ARG A 103 -0.45 9.95 -13.73
C ARG A 103 -1.04 8.85 -12.85
N ASN A 104 -2.31 8.97 -12.46
CA ASN A 104 -3.03 7.96 -11.69
C ASN A 104 -2.96 6.63 -12.43
N THR A 105 -3.42 6.58 -13.68
CA THR A 105 -3.41 5.34 -14.48
C THR A 105 -2.03 4.69 -14.50
N PHE A 106 -0.97 5.47 -14.76
CA PHE A 106 0.39 4.95 -14.78
C PHE A 106 0.81 4.31 -13.44
N TYR A 107 0.61 4.99 -12.31
CA TYR A 107 1.04 4.47 -11.01
C TYR A 107 0.15 3.32 -10.50
N PHE A 108 -1.16 3.36 -10.75
CA PHE A 108 -2.07 2.26 -10.41
C PHE A 108 -1.78 1.01 -11.22
N GLU A 109 -1.48 1.13 -12.53
CA GLU A 109 -1.07 0.00 -13.36
C GLU A 109 0.20 -0.66 -12.82
N LYS A 110 1.23 0.14 -12.46
CA LYS A 110 2.45 -0.39 -11.86
C LYS A 110 2.17 -1.06 -10.51
N LEU A 111 1.33 -0.48 -9.66
CA LEU A 111 0.98 -1.06 -8.36
C LEU A 111 0.20 -2.37 -8.52
N PHE A 112 -0.77 -2.44 -9.44
CA PHE A 112 -1.50 -3.66 -9.71
C PHE A 112 -0.63 -4.76 -10.31
N ALA A 113 0.35 -4.41 -11.14
CA ALA A 113 1.34 -5.38 -11.62
C ALA A 113 2.16 -5.98 -10.46
N ILE A 114 2.49 -5.19 -9.44
CA ILE A 114 3.16 -5.67 -8.22
C ILE A 114 2.24 -6.63 -7.45
N PHE A 115 0.96 -6.27 -7.25
CA PHE A 115 -0.03 -7.15 -6.63
C PHE A 115 -0.22 -8.46 -7.40
N ASP A 116 -0.26 -8.39 -8.73
CA ASP A 116 -0.36 -9.58 -9.57
C ASP A 116 0.86 -10.51 -9.38
N GLY A 117 2.07 -9.96 -9.30
CA GLY A 117 3.28 -10.73 -9.00
C GLY A 117 3.21 -11.45 -7.64
N ILE A 118 2.75 -10.76 -6.59
CA ILE A 118 2.61 -11.32 -5.24
C ILE A 118 1.54 -12.43 -5.22
N ILE A 119 0.40 -12.20 -5.88
CA ILE A 119 -0.67 -13.18 -6.02
C ILE A 119 -0.16 -14.43 -6.73
N ASP A 120 0.55 -14.27 -7.85
CA ASP A 120 1.06 -15.39 -8.63
C ASP A 120 2.11 -16.20 -7.86
N GLU A 121 3.01 -15.53 -7.14
CA GLU A 121 4.00 -16.20 -6.28
C GLU A 121 3.30 -16.97 -5.14
N ARG A 122 2.25 -16.39 -4.55
CA ARG A 122 1.48 -17.05 -3.50
C ARG A 122 0.76 -18.28 -4.02
N LEU A 123 0.09 -18.16 -5.16
CA LEU A 123 -0.62 -19.28 -5.79
C LEU A 123 0.31 -20.44 -6.12
N LYS A 124 1.56 -20.16 -6.54
CA LYS A 124 2.58 -21.19 -6.80
C LYS A 124 3.08 -21.87 -5.53
N SER A 125 3.19 -21.14 -4.40
CA SER A 125 3.75 -21.64 -3.15
C SER A 125 2.73 -22.29 -2.20
N ARG A 126 1.42 -22.14 -2.45
CA ARG A 126 0.35 -22.71 -1.62
C ARG A 126 0.40 -24.23 -1.45
N GLY A 127 1.04 -24.97 -2.35
CA GLY A 127 1.24 -26.41 -2.22
C GLY A 127 2.32 -26.83 -1.19
N THR A 128 3.16 -25.90 -0.74
CA THR A 128 4.31 -26.19 0.13
C THR A 128 4.25 -25.46 1.47
N SER A 129 3.60 -24.30 1.55
CA SER A 129 3.41 -23.56 2.80
C SER A 129 2.17 -22.67 2.70
N VAL A 130 1.21 -22.88 3.61
CA VAL A 130 0.04 -21.99 3.75
C VAL A 130 0.45 -20.86 4.70
N LYS A 131 0.31 -19.62 4.25
CA LYS A 131 0.58 -18.43 5.06
C LYS A 131 -0.76 -17.93 5.59
N ASN A 132 -1.03 -18.03 6.89
CA ASN A 132 -2.31 -17.59 7.48
C ASN A 132 -2.48 -16.05 7.55
N ASP A 133 -2.23 -15.35 6.44
CA ASP A 133 -2.35 -13.89 6.29
C ASP A 133 -3.63 -13.50 5.53
N LEU A 134 -3.82 -12.19 5.31
CA LEU A 134 -5.03 -11.68 4.64
C LEU A 134 -5.12 -12.17 3.20
N LEU A 135 -4.00 -12.16 2.48
CA LEU A 135 -3.98 -12.59 1.08
C LEU A 135 -4.43 -14.04 0.94
N ASP A 136 -3.97 -14.96 1.79
CA ASP A 136 -4.44 -16.35 1.73
C ASP A 136 -5.94 -16.46 2.03
N ALA A 137 -6.46 -15.69 2.99
CA ALA A 137 -7.90 -15.67 3.24
C ALA A 137 -8.71 -15.15 2.04
N LEU A 138 -8.20 -14.16 1.30
CA LEU A 138 -8.84 -13.64 0.08
C LEU A 138 -8.75 -14.64 -1.07
N LEU A 139 -7.62 -15.32 -1.23
CA LEU A 139 -7.44 -16.36 -2.24
C LEU A 139 -8.36 -17.57 -1.98
N ASP A 140 -8.60 -17.93 -0.71
CA ASP A 140 -9.57 -18.97 -0.35
C ASP A 140 -10.99 -18.64 -0.79
N LEU A 141 -11.39 -17.36 -0.74
CA LEU A 141 -12.70 -16.91 -1.24
C LEU A 141 -12.78 -16.91 -2.76
N ASN A 142 -11.67 -16.61 -3.43
CA ASN A 142 -11.57 -16.59 -4.89
C ASN A 142 -11.47 -17.98 -5.53
N GLN A 143 -10.99 -18.99 -4.80
CA GLN A 143 -10.82 -20.36 -5.30
C GLN A 143 -12.01 -21.28 -5.02
N LYS A 144 -13.10 -20.77 -4.43
CA LYS A 144 -14.34 -21.54 -4.24
C LYS A 144 -14.96 -21.91 -5.60
N PRO A 145 -15.72 -23.04 -5.67
CA PRO A 145 -16.44 -23.42 -6.88
C PRO A 145 -17.42 -22.34 -7.39
N ASP A 146 -17.96 -21.55 -6.46
CA ASP A 146 -18.70 -20.32 -6.71
C ASP A 146 -17.92 -19.17 -6.05
N PRO A 147 -17.04 -18.48 -6.81
CA PRO A 147 -16.11 -17.52 -6.24
C PRO A 147 -16.84 -16.25 -5.78
N GLU A 148 -16.68 -15.91 -4.51
CA GLU A 148 -17.29 -14.70 -3.91
C GLU A 148 -16.56 -13.41 -4.30
N LEU A 149 -15.30 -13.54 -4.73
CA LEU A 149 -14.42 -12.44 -5.10
C LEU A 149 -13.67 -12.81 -6.37
N SER A 150 -13.56 -11.88 -7.32
CA SER A 150 -12.66 -11.97 -8.46
C SER A 150 -11.23 -11.57 -8.07
N ARG A 151 -10.26 -11.90 -8.92
CA ARG A 151 -8.87 -11.46 -8.75
C ARG A 151 -8.75 -9.94 -8.73
N ASP A 152 -9.55 -9.24 -9.52
CA ASP A 152 -9.58 -7.79 -9.53
C ASP A 152 -10.16 -7.25 -8.22
N ASP A 153 -11.21 -7.85 -7.67
CA ASP A 153 -11.76 -7.46 -6.35
C ASP A 153 -10.69 -7.57 -5.26
N ILE A 154 -9.87 -8.65 -5.28
CA ILE A 154 -8.75 -8.79 -4.35
C ILE A 154 -7.77 -7.63 -4.50
N LYS A 155 -7.31 -7.33 -5.73
CA LYS A 155 -6.35 -6.23 -5.96
C LYS A 155 -6.86 -4.88 -5.48
N HIS A 156 -8.14 -4.61 -5.71
CA HIS A 156 -8.80 -3.39 -5.26
C HIS A 156 -8.94 -3.32 -3.73
N LEU A 157 -9.34 -4.41 -3.07
CA LEU A 157 -9.38 -4.48 -1.60
C LEU A 157 -8.02 -4.26 -0.96
N LEU A 158 -6.97 -4.80 -1.57
CA LEU A 158 -5.59 -4.60 -1.13
C LEU A 158 -5.15 -3.15 -1.28
N LEU A 159 -5.50 -2.52 -2.40
CA LEU A 159 -5.24 -1.10 -2.63
C LEU A 159 -5.91 -0.24 -1.55
N ASP A 160 -7.21 -0.46 -1.30
CA ASP A 160 -7.99 0.30 -0.33
C ASP A 160 -7.37 0.25 1.06
N LEU A 161 -6.97 -0.95 1.48
CA LEU A 161 -6.35 -1.16 2.78
C LEU A 161 -4.96 -0.51 2.88
N PHE A 162 -4.22 -0.52 1.78
CA PHE A 162 -2.89 0.09 1.70
C PHE A 162 -2.94 1.62 1.74
N VAL A 163 -3.87 2.22 1.00
CA VAL A 163 -4.11 3.68 0.98
C VAL A 163 -4.66 4.15 2.33
N ALA A 164 -5.67 3.45 2.87
CA ALA A 164 -6.28 3.82 4.15
C ALA A 164 -5.27 3.74 5.31
N GLY A 165 -4.38 2.75 5.30
CA GLY A 165 -3.32 2.61 6.30
C GLY A 165 -2.23 3.68 6.18
N ALA A 166 -1.84 4.06 4.95
CA ALA A 166 -0.81 5.08 4.72
C ALA A 166 -1.27 6.51 5.06
N ASP A 167 -2.53 6.84 4.73
CA ASP A 167 -3.07 8.21 4.86
C ASP A 167 -3.43 8.55 6.33
N THR A 168 -3.77 7.54 7.15
CA THR A 168 -4.11 7.73 8.57
C THR A 168 -2.89 7.70 9.50
N THR A 169 -1.84 6.96 9.16
CA THR A 169 -0.64 6.84 10.01
C THR A 169 0.31 8.05 9.86
N SER A 170 0.23 8.78 8.75
CA SER A 170 1.12 9.92 8.45
C SER A 170 0.54 11.30 8.79
N LYS A 171 -0.78 11.41 9.06
CA LYS A 171 -1.45 12.71 9.27
C LYS A 171 -2.05 12.84 10.68
N GLY A 172 -1.32 13.55 11.54
CA GLY A 172 -1.93 14.22 12.69
C GLY A 172 -2.86 15.34 12.21
N ASN A 173 -4.18 15.17 12.41
CA ASN A 173 -5.25 16.16 12.27
C ASN A 173 -5.21 17.08 11.03
N SER A 174 -5.91 16.68 9.96
CA SER A 174 -6.75 17.54 9.09
C SER A 174 -6.81 16.93 7.69
N SER A 175 -7.85 16.14 7.40
CA SER A 175 -8.48 15.93 6.08
C SER A 175 -9.40 14.70 6.15
N ARG A 176 -10.56 14.82 6.81
CA ARG A 176 -11.54 13.72 6.91
C ARG A 176 -12.47 13.58 5.69
N GLY A 177 -12.18 14.27 4.59
CA GLY A 177 -13.12 14.44 3.46
C GLY A 177 -12.75 13.78 2.13
N PHE A 178 -11.48 13.45 1.88
CA PHE A 178 -10.96 13.28 0.51
C PHE A 178 -10.69 11.84 0.08
N SER A 179 -10.53 10.88 1.00
CA SER A 179 -10.02 9.55 0.63
C SER A 179 -11.07 8.62 0.00
N TYR A 180 -12.37 8.83 0.22
CA TYR A 180 -13.43 7.93 -0.28
C TYR A 180 -13.93 8.27 -1.69
N GLU A 181 -13.90 9.55 -2.11
CA GLU A 181 -14.31 9.90 -3.47
C GLU A 181 -13.24 9.51 -4.51
N ILE A 182 -11.96 9.56 -4.15
CA ILE A 182 -10.84 9.26 -5.08
C ILE A 182 -10.75 7.76 -5.40
N VAL A 183 -10.97 6.89 -4.42
CA VAL A 183 -11.03 5.44 -4.65
C VAL A 183 -12.18 5.09 -5.59
N ILE A 184 -13.37 5.67 -5.37
CA ILE A 184 -14.55 5.44 -6.21
C ILE A 184 -14.35 5.96 -7.64
N PHE A 185 -13.64 7.07 -7.82
CA PHE A 185 -13.37 7.64 -9.14
C PHE A 185 -12.27 6.91 -9.92
N CYS A 186 -11.27 6.35 -9.24
CA CYS A 186 -10.27 5.48 -9.88
C CYS A 186 -10.84 4.11 -10.30
N MET A 187 -11.99 3.71 -9.75
CA MET A 187 -12.63 2.41 -9.98
C MET A 187 -13.68 2.38 -11.10
N ASN A 188 -14.01 3.51 -11.75
CA ASN A 188 -14.95 3.52 -12.88
C ASN A 188 -14.34 4.21 -14.11
N PRO A 189 -14.10 3.48 -15.22
CA PRO A 189 -13.74 4.09 -16.50
C PRO A 189 -14.87 4.97 -17.08
#